data_AF-A0A355YNM0-F1
#
_entry.id   AF-A0A355YNM0-F1
#
_cell.length_a   1.000
_cell.length_b   1.000
_cell.length_c   1.000
_cell.angle_alpha   90.00
_cell.angle_beta   90.00
_cell.angle_gamma   90.00
#
_symmetry.space_group_name_H-M   'P 1'
#
loop_
_entity.id
_entity.type
_entity.pdbx_description
1 polymer ?
#
loop_
_entity_poly.entity_id
_entity_poly.type
_entity_poly.pdbx_seq_one_letter_code
_entity_poly.pdbx_strand_id
1 'polypeptide(L)'
;MYGDLALYFAECATDFTMCYGDIDEEFYDALGDAYHDAVVIAKGDEKLYKLWKNRLEYVVHEFSGFGWGMDDYITGEYYSLPWIEEGQ
;
A
#
# COMPACT_ATOMS: atom_id res chain seq x y z
N MET A 1 6.55 -5.82 -14.26
CA MET A 1 7.86 -5.57 -13.63
C MET A 1 7.86 -4.27 -12.83
N TYR A 2 7.20 -3.20 -13.29
CA TYR A 2 7.08 -1.93 -12.55
C TYR A 2 6.27 -2.03 -11.23
N GLY A 3 5.11 -2.70 -11.22
CA GLY A 3 4.29 -2.78 -10.00
C GLY A 3 4.91 -3.51 -8.81
N ASP A 4 5.77 -4.50 -9.07
CA ASP A 4 6.47 -5.22 -8.00
C ASP A 4 7.53 -4.34 -7.33
N LEU A 5 8.19 -3.48 -8.14
CA LEU A 5 9.14 -2.49 -7.66
C LEU A 5 8.43 -1.38 -6.88
N ALA A 6 7.28 -0.89 -7.37
CA ALA A 6 6.48 0.12 -6.68
C ALA A 6 5.99 -0.40 -5.32
N LEU A 7 5.49 -1.64 -5.27
CA LEU A 7 5.10 -2.28 -4.02
C LEU A 7 6.28 -2.47 -3.07
N TYR A 8 7.43 -2.90 -3.59
CA TYR A 8 8.64 -3.05 -2.76
C TYR A 8 9.13 -1.71 -2.21
N PHE A 9 9.05 -0.63 -3.01
CA PHE A 9 9.36 0.71 -2.56
C PHE A 9 8.41 1.13 -1.43
N ALA A 10 7.10 0.91 -1.59
CA ALA A 10 6.11 1.22 -0.57
C ALA A 10 6.40 0.46 0.74
N GLU A 11 6.70 -0.84 0.68
CA GLU A 11 7.11 -1.64 1.86
C GLU A 11 8.36 -1.05 2.55
N CYS A 12 9.40 -0.72 1.78
CA CYS A 12 10.61 -0.12 2.35
C CYS A 12 10.34 1.25 2.99
N ALA A 13 9.47 2.05 2.37
CA ALA A 13 9.11 3.37 2.86
C ALA A 13 8.25 3.28 4.14
N THR A 14 7.37 2.28 4.24
CA THR A 14 6.65 1.90 5.46
C THR A 14 7.63 1.57 6.58
N ASP A 15 8.55 0.62 6.34
CA ASP A 15 9.51 0.19 7.34
C ASP A 15 10.40 1.35 7.81
N PHE A 16 10.79 2.22 6.89
CA PHE A 16 11.59 3.41 7.19
C PHE A 16 10.83 4.38 8.10
N THR A 17 9.57 4.66 7.77
CA THR A 17 8.67 5.48 8.60
C THR A 17 8.49 4.88 10.00
N MET A 18 8.28 3.57 10.10
CA MET A 18 8.10 2.90 11.41
C MET A 18 9.40 2.87 12.24
N CYS A 19 10.56 2.82 11.59
CA CYS A 19 11.86 2.82 12.28
C CYS A 19 12.28 4.21 12.77
N TYR A 20 12.05 5.24 11.96
CA TYR A 20 12.60 6.59 12.18
C TYR A 20 11.56 7.62 12.60
N GLY A 21 10.28 7.27 12.54
CA GLY A 21 9.17 8.16 12.85
C GLY A 21 8.83 9.06 11.66
N ASP A 22 8.33 10.26 11.99
CA ASP A 22 7.86 11.21 10.99
C ASP A 22 9.01 11.73 10.10
N ILE A 23 8.84 11.63 8.78
CA ILE A 23 9.85 12.02 7.78
C ILE A 23 9.51 13.39 7.17
N ASP A 24 8.71 13.42 6.10
CA ASP A 24 8.17 14.62 5.46
C ASP A 24 6.98 14.28 4.54
N GLU A 25 6.23 15.29 4.12
CA GLU A 25 5.04 15.16 3.28
C GLU A 25 5.36 14.60 1.88
N GLU A 26 6.44 15.05 1.24
CA GLU A 26 6.83 14.60 -0.11
C GLU A 26 7.17 13.10 -0.13
N PHE A 27 7.72 12.59 0.97
CA PHE A 27 8.01 11.18 1.17
C PHE A 27 6.73 10.35 1.26
N TYR A 28 5.71 10.82 1.99
CA TYR A 28 4.42 10.13 2.08
C TYR A 28 3.64 10.19 0.78
N ASP A 29 3.71 11.30 0.05
CA ASP A 29 3.13 11.42 -1.30
C ASP A 29 3.75 10.37 -2.23
N ALA A 30 5.08 10.25 -2.24
CA ALA A 30 5.78 9.25 -3.06
C ALA A 30 5.44 7.81 -2.66
N LEU A 31 5.28 7.52 -1.36
CA LEU A 31 4.84 6.23 -0.85
C LEU A 31 3.41 5.91 -1.31
N GLY A 32 2.51 6.87 -1.15
CA GLY A 32 1.11 6.78 -1.58
C GLY A 32 0.99 6.49 -3.07
N ASP A 33 1.69 7.26 -3.90
CA ASP A 33 1.71 7.09 -5.36
C ASP A 33 2.22 5.70 -5.76
N ALA A 34 3.31 5.23 -5.14
CA ALA A 34 3.84 3.90 -5.41
C ALA A 34 2.89 2.77 -4.99
N TYR A 35 2.20 2.94 -3.86
CA TYR A 35 1.18 2.02 -3.39
C TYR A 35 -0.03 2.00 -4.34
N HIS A 36 -0.50 3.16 -4.76
CA HIS A 36 -1.60 3.30 -5.73
C HIS A 36 -1.25 2.62 -7.06
N ASP A 37 -0.05 2.85 -7.59
CA ASP A 37 0.42 2.18 -8.81
C ASP A 37 0.39 0.64 -8.67
N ALA A 38 0.82 0.13 -7.52
CA ALA A 38 0.78 -1.31 -7.24
C ALA A 38 -0.66 -1.85 -7.17
N VAL A 39 -1.57 -1.11 -6.51
CA VAL A 39 -3.00 -1.43 -6.42
C VAL A 39 -3.66 -1.43 -7.79
N VAL A 40 -3.42 -0.42 -8.63
CA VAL A 40 -3.96 -0.34 -10.00
C VAL A 40 -3.50 -1.52 -10.85
N ILE A 41 -2.25 -1.95 -10.70
CA ILE A 41 -1.73 -3.13 -11.41
C ILE A 41 -2.37 -4.41 -10.88
N ALA A 42 -2.49 -4.57 -9.56
CA ALA A 42 -3.15 -5.72 -8.94
C ALA A 42 -4.64 -5.79 -9.32
N LYS A 43 -5.31 -4.64 -9.48
CA LYS A 43 -6.70 -4.55 -9.93
C LYS A 43 -6.91 -5.15 -11.32
N GLY A 44 -5.93 -5.02 -12.21
CA GLY A 44 -5.98 -5.55 -13.56
C GLY A 44 -5.71 -7.06 -13.69
N ASP A 45 -5.15 -7.71 -12.65
CA ASP A 45 -4.76 -9.12 -12.71
C ASP A 45 -4.95 -9.82 -11.35
N GLU A 46 -5.99 -10.66 -11.26
CA GLU A 46 -6.34 -11.44 -10.06
C GLU A 46 -5.18 -12.32 -9.57
N LYS A 47 -4.35 -12.86 -10.47
CA LYS A 47 -3.22 -13.71 -10.07
C LYS A 47 -2.13 -12.89 -9.40
N LEU A 48 -1.86 -11.69 -9.92
CA LEU A 48 -0.94 -10.75 -9.29
C LEU A 48 -1.50 -10.25 -7.96
N TYR A 49 -2.79 -9.92 -7.89
CA TYR A 49 -3.44 -9.58 -6.62
C TYR A 49 -3.25 -10.69 -5.58
N LYS A 50 -3.52 -11.95 -5.91
CA LYS A 50 -3.33 -13.07 -4.96
C LYS A 50 -1.88 -13.21 -4.49
N LEU A 51 -0.91 -12.89 -5.34
CA LEU A 51 0.51 -12.90 -4.99
C LEU A 51 0.88 -11.72 -4.08
N TRP A 52 0.30 -10.55 -4.31
CA TRP A 52 0.62 -9.31 -3.60
C TRP A 52 -0.30 -9.02 -2.42
N LYS A 53 -1.39 -9.76 -2.24
CA LYS A 53 -2.39 -9.53 -1.20
C LYS A 53 -1.75 -9.35 0.19
N ASN A 54 -0.93 -10.30 0.62
CA ASN A 54 -0.27 -10.25 1.93
C ASN A 54 0.66 -9.04 2.09
N ARG A 55 1.28 -8.59 0.99
CA ARG A 55 2.19 -7.44 0.96
C ARG A 55 1.43 -6.12 1.02
N LEU A 56 0.33 -6.03 0.28
CA LEU A 56 -0.58 -4.89 0.35
C LEU A 56 -1.22 -4.77 1.74
N GLU A 57 -1.68 -5.89 2.31
CA GLU A 57 -2.22 -5.94 3.68
C GLU A 57 -1.18 -5.53 4.74
N TYR A 58 0.09 -5.89 4.53
CA TYR A 58 1.17 -5.46 5.43
C TYR A 58 1.27 -3.94 5.49
N VAL A 59 1.32 -3.26 4.34
CA VAL A 59 1.39 -1.79 4.28
C VAL A 59 0.17 -1.14 4.93
N VAL A 60 -1.04 -1.67 4.69
CA VAL A 60 -2.28 -1.20 5.35
C VAL A 60 -2.22 -1.36 6.86
N HIS A 61 -1.74 -2.51 7.34
CA HIS A 61 -1.66 -2.80 8.77
C HIS A 61 -0.65 -1.89 9.49
N GLU A 62 0.53 -1.69 8.91
CA GLU A 62 1.56 -0.83 9.52
C GLU A 62 1.16 0.64 9.55
N PHE A 63 0.49 1.13 8.50
CA PHE A 63 -0.04 2.49 8.50
C PHE A 63 -1.32 2.65 9.31
N SER A 64 -1.91 1.58 9.82
CA SER A 64 -3.13 1.65 10.62
C SER A 64 -2.89 2.46 11.90
N GLY A 65 -3.56 3.62 12.00
CA GLY A 65 -3.39 4.52 13.13
C GLY A 65 -2.12 5.36 13.11
N PHE A 66 -1.39 5.40 11.98
CA PHE A 66 -0.25 6.32 11.78
C PHE A 66 -0.70 7.80 11.81
N GLY A 67 -1.90 8.08 11.28
CA GLY A 67 -2.46 9.43 11.18
C GLY A 67 -2.11 10.12 9.86
N TRP A 68 -2.25 11.44 9.82
CA TRP A 68 -2.04 12.28 8.61
C TRP A 68 -2.97 11.97 7.42
N GLY A 69 -4.01 11.16 7.62
CA GLY A 69 -4.93 10.72 6.54
C GLY A 69 -4.30 9.68 5.61
N MET A 70 -3.10 9.22 5.92
CA MET A 70 -2.38 8.24 5.10
C MET A 70 -2.91 6.83 5.34
N ASP A 71 -3.36 6.56 6.56
CA ASP A 71 -4.12 5.38 6.94
C ASP A 71 -5.42 5.27 6.14
N ASP A 72 -6.18 6.37 6.05
CA ASP A 72 -7.41 6.44 5.26
C ASP A 72 -7.13 6.25 3.75
N TYR A 73 -6.08 6.87 3.23
CA TYR A 73 -5.70 6.76 1.82
C TYR A 73 -5.30 5.33 1.45
N ILE A 74 -4.34 4.73 2.16
CA ILE A 74 -3.83 3.38 1.89
C ILE A 74 -4.94 2.34 2.05
N THR A 75 -5.75 2.49 3.09
CA THR A 75 -6.91 1.62 3.34
C THR A 75 -7.94 1.74 2.23
N GLY A 76 -8.29 2.97 1.83
CA GLY A 76 -9.21 3.23 0.72
C GLY A 76 -8.74 2.63 -0.60
N GLU A 77 -7.46 2.78 -0.92
CA GLU A 77 -6.83 2.20 -2.10
C GLU A 77 -6.89 0.67 -2.05
N TYR A 78 -6.55 0.05 -0.91
CA TYR A 78 -6.65 -1.39 -0.72
C TYR A 78 -8.08 -1.88 -1.01
N TYR A 79 -9.08 -1.35 -0.30
CA TYR A 79 -10.50 -1.73 -0.46
C TYR A 79 -11.11 -1.38 -1.82
N SER A 80 -10.42 -0.58 -2.65
CA SER A 80 -10.82 -0.34 -4.05
C SER A 80 -10.62 -1.55 -4.97
N LEU A 81 -9.89 -2.57 -4.51
CA LEU A 81 -9.63 -3.80 -5.24
C LEU A 81 -10.91 -4.64 -5.34
N PRO A 82 -11.36 -4.98 -6.55
CA PRO A 82 -12.61 -5.73 -6.76
C PRO A 82 -12.52 -7.19 -6.28
N TRP A 83 -11.31 -7.63 -5.93
CA TRP A 83 -10.97 -8.98 -5.50
C TRP A 83 -10.94 -9.13 -3.96
N ILE A 84 -11.16 -8.03 -3.22
CA ILE A 84 -11.33 -8.11 -1.77
C ILE A 84 -12.74 -8.65 -1.52
N GLU A 85 -12.79 -9.93 -1.21
CA GLU A 85 -13.98 -10.51 -0.61
C GLU A 85 -14.09 -9.92 0.81
N GLU A 86 -15.04 -9.00 1.03
CA GLU A 86 -15.56 -8.78 2.39
C GLU A 86 -15.91 -10.16 2.93
N GLY A 87 -15.21 -10.58 3.98
CA GLY A 87 -15.34 -11.93 4.53
C GLY A 87 -16.81 -12.31 4.70
N GLN A 88 -17.20 -13.43 4.09
CA GLN A 88 -18.37 -14.20 4.49
C GLN A 88 -18.20 -14.76 5.91
#